data_AF-A0A1Q3PBN0-F1
#
_entry.id   AF-A0A1Q3PBN0-F1
#
_cell.length_a   1.000
_cell.length_b   1.000
_cell.length_c   1.000
_cell.angle_alpha   90.00
_cell.angle_beta   90.00
_cell.angle_gamma   90.00
#
_symmetry.space_group_name_H-M   'P 1'
#
loop_
_entity.id
_entity.type
_entity.pdbx_description
1 polymer ?
#
loop_
_entity_poly.entity_id
_entity_poly.type
_entity_poly.pdbx_seq_one_letter_code
_entity_poly.pdbx_strand_id
1 'polypeptide(L)'
;MKKYSLTAHALHSRLQLVHNKLDAEPKMDPSQVVIRNLKIFEKAGQSVAMHHNQLATRTEYLEAAELFLMTVEGYDAKQPTKKEELYVVLVRLIGHEWYPMTEEMISGGKSSEVRTMTQEEAKKLYLKLCSRGKPSDYRVSIYTPDNVR
;
A
#
# COMPACT_ATOMS: atom_id res chain seq x y z
N MET A 1 -8.76 18.99 -10.64
CA MET A 1 -7.83 19.26 -9.52
C MET A 1 -8.31 18.50 -8.30
N LYS A 2 -7.45 17.66 -7.70
CA LYS A 2 -7.74 16.97 -6.44
C LYS A 2 -7.77 18.02 -5.32
N LYS A 3 -8.74 17.94 -4.40
CA LYS A 3 -8.82 18.85 -3.25
C LYS A 3 -8.11 18.19 -2.07
N TYR A 4 -6.99 18.76 -1.63
CA TYR A 4 -6.24 18.28 -0.47
C TYR A 4 -6.71 18.99 0.80
N SER A 5 -6.52 18.34 1.94
CA SER A 5 -6.85 18.93 3.25
C SER A 5 -5.93 20.11 3.61
N LEU A 6 -6.42 21.03 4.46
CA LEU A 6 -5.59 22.13 5.00
C LEU A 6 -4.36 21.59 5.75
N THR A 7 -4.52 20.48 6.46
CA THR A 7 -3.45 19.80 7.19
C THR A 7 -2.40 19.22 6.25
N ALA A 8 -2.80 18.62 5.13
CA ALA A 8 -1.86 18.16 4.10
C ALA A 8 -1.07 19.33 3.49
N HIS A 9 -1.71 20.47 3.24
CA HIS A 9 -1.03 21.68 2.78
C HIS A 9 -0.05 22.24 3.81
N ALA A 10 -0.44 22.27 5.09
CA ALA A 10 0.42 22.71 6.18
C ALA A 10 1.64 21.78 6.34
N LEU A 11 1.44 20.47 6.26
CA LEU A 11 2.51 19.47 6.25
C LEU A 11 3.45 19.65 5.06
N HIS A 12 2.89 19.78 3.85
CA HIS A 12 3.66 20.02 2.64
C HIS A 12 4.55 21.25 2.79
N SER A 13 4.03 22.37 3.33
CA SER A 13 4.80 23.57 3.60
C SER A 13 5.98 23.32 4.57
N ARG A 14 5.77 22.51 5.63
CA ARG A 14 6.86 22.12 6.55
C ARG A 14 7.91 21.23 5.88
N LEU A 15 7.49 20.31 5.02
CA LEU A 15 8.37 19.41 4.28
C LEU A 15 9.24 20.17 3.27
N GLN A 16 8.71 21.21 2.62
CA GLN A 16 9.46 22.06 1.69
C GLN A 16 10.67 22.76 2.36
N LEU A 17 10.56 23.13 3.65
CA LEU A 17 11.67 23.72 4.41
C LEU A 17 12.86 22.76 4.57
N VAL A 18 12.63 21.45 4.43
CA VAL A 18 13.62 20.40 4.58
C VAL A 18 13.72 19.53 3.33
N HIS A 19 13.33 20.05 2.15
CA HIS A 19 13.28 19.26 0.91
C HIS A 19 14.61 18.55 0.59
N ASN A 20 15.75 19.22 0.82
CA ASN A 20 17.09 18.65 0.62
C ASN A 20 17.44 17.48 1.55
N LYS A 21 16.63 17.23 2.59
CA LYS A 21 16.81 16.15 3.56
C LYS A 21 15.82 15.00 3.35
N LEU A 22 14.87 15.16 2.43
CA LEU A 22 13.88 14.14 2.11
C LEU A 22 14.45 13.21 1.03
N ASP A 23 14.46 11.91 1.33
CA ASP A 23 14.74 10.86 0.36
C ASP A 23 13.48 10.61 -0.49
N ALA A 24 13.39 11.30 -1.62
CA ALA A 24 12.26 11.22 -2.54
C ALA A 24 12.77 11.26 -3.99
N GLU A 25 12.38 10.26 -4.78
CA GLU A 25 12.69 10.19 -6.21
C GLU A 25 11.41 10.44 -7.05
N PRO A 26 11.53 10.96 -8.28
CA PRO A 26 10.38 11.37 -9.12
C PRO A 26 9.37 10.26 -9.46
N LYS A 27 9.70 8.99 -9.20
CA LYS A 27 8.86 7.82 -9.50
C LYS A 27 8.38 7.08 -8.24
N MET A 28 8.63 7.63 -7.05
CA MET A 28 8.16 7.02 -5.82
C MET A 28 6.66 7.17 -5.64
N ASP A 29 6.04 6.16 -5.04
CA ASP A 29 4.70 6.28 -4.50
C ASP A 29 4.71 7.15 -3.22
N PRO A 30 3.66 7.98 -2.97
CA PRO A 30 3.58 8.77 -1.74
C PRO A 30 3.80 7.95 -0.46
N SER A 31 3.34 6.70 -0.41
CA SER A 31 3.55 5.83 0.74
C SER A 31 5.03 5.48 0.95
N GLN A 32 5.81 5.30 -0.12
CA GLN A 32 7.24 5.03 -0.04
C GLN A 32 8.00 6.26 0.49
N VAL A 33 7.63 7.46 0.04
CA VAL A 33 8.20 8.72 0.55
C VAL A 33 7.94 8.84 2.04
N VAL A 34 6.71 8.58 2.50
CA VAL A 34 6.37 8.63 3.93
C VAL A 34 7.17 7.58 4.72
N ILE A 35 7.28 6.34 4.24
CA ILE A 35 8.00 5.27 4.95
C ILE A 35 9.49 5.60 5.10
N ARG A 36 10.15 6.00 4.01
CA ARG A 36 11.59 6.33 4.03
C ARG A 36 11.90 7.56 4.89
N ASN A 37 10.96 8.49 4.98
CA ASN A 37 11.13 9.75 5.68
C ASN A 37 10.27 9.86 6.95
N LEU A 38 9.84 8.74 7.54
CA LEU A 38 8.83 8.71 8.60
C LEU A 38 9.14 9.67 9.75
N LYS A 39 10.39 9.67 10.23
CA LYS A 39 10.85 10.56 11.31
C LYS A 39 10.71 12.05 10.96
N ILE A 40 10.87 12.43 9.68
CA ILE A 40 10.73 13.81 9.22
C ILE A 40 9.24 14.16 9.12
N PHE A 41 8.41 13.26 8.59
CA PHE A 41 6.96 13.42 8.53
C PHE A 41 6.33 13.53 9.92
N GLU A 42 6.74 12.71 10.89
CA GLU A 42 6.29 12.79 12.27
C GLU A 42 6.64 14.12 12.92
N LYS A 43 7.87 14.63 12.71
CA LYS A 43 8.28 15.95 13.19
C LYS A 43 7.49 17.09 12.53
N ALA A 44 7.24 16.98 11.23
CA ALA A 44 6.38 17.92 10.52
C ALA A 44 4.95 17.89 11.07
N GLY A 45 4.41 16.70 11.33
CA GLY A 45 3.10 16.49 11.95
C GLY A 45 3.01 17.07 13.35
N GLN A 46 4.03 16.89 14.19
CA GLN A 46 4.12 17.52 15.50
C GLN A 46 4.12 19.05 15.39
N SER A 47 4.88 19.62 14.45
CA SER A 47 4.88 21.06 14.20
C SER A 47 3.52 21.58 13.76
N VAL A 48 2.85 20.87 12.84
CA VAL A 48 1.50 21.23 12.40
C VAL A 48 0.51 21.15 13.56
N ALA A 49 0.59 20.11 14.39
CA ALA A 49 -0.26 19.96 15.57
C ALA A 49 -0.09 21.11 16.56
N MET A 50 1.14 21.57 16.80
CA MET A 50 1.40 22.72 17.68
C MET A 50 0.80 24.04 17.16
N HIS A 51 0.79 24.25 15.84
CA HIS A 51 0.37 25.53 15.26
C HIS A 51 -1.09 25.56 14.76
N HIS A 52 -1.66 24.41 14.44
CA HIS A 52 -3.01 24.28 13.88
C HIS A 52 -3.96 23.48 14.78
N ASN A 53 -3.49 23.03 15.95
CA ASN A 53 -4.25 22.23 16.92
C ASN A 53 -4.93 20.98 16.30
N GLN A 54 -4.28 20.39 15.28
CA GLN A 54 -4.80 19.25 14.54
C GLN A 54 -3.68 18.22 14.33
N LEU A 55 -3.96 16.97 14.72
CA LEU A 55 -3.06 15.85 14.45
C LEU A 55 -3.22 15.40 13.00
N ALA A 56 -2.10 15.19 12.32
CA ALA A 56 -2.09 14.59 11.01
C ALA A 56 -2.39 13.08 11.10
N THR A 57 -3.31 12.60 10.27
CA THR A 57 -3.53 11.17 10.09
C THR A 57 -2.65 10.63 8.97
N ARG A 58 -2.68 9.30 8.79
CA ARG A 58 -1.98 8.64 7.68
C ARG A 58 -2.41 9.21 6.32
N THR A 59 -3.67 9.58 6.16
CA THR A 59 -4.17 10.15 4.91
C THR A 59 -3.50 11.48 4.60
N GLU A 60 -3.40 12.40 5.57
CA GLU A 60 -2.76 13.69 5.31
C GLU A 60 -1.25 13.60 5.09
N TYR A 61 -0.58 12.60 5.66
CA TYR A 61 0.82 12.30 5.30
C TYR A 61 0.96 11.84 3.85
N LEU A 62 0.08 10.97 3.37
CA LEU A 62 0.08 10.53 1.97
C LEU A 62 -0.26 11.68 1.01
N GLU A 63 -1.24 12.49 1.35
CA GLU A 63 -1.61 13.69 0.59
C GLU A 63 -0.45 14.71 0.54
N ALA A 64 0.23 14.94 1.66
CA ALA A 64 1.38 15.84 1.72
C ALA A 64 2.58 15.31 0.93
N ALA A 65 2.79 13.98 0.93
CA ALA A 65 3.83 13.34 0.12
C ALA A 65 3.51 13.42 -1.38
N GLU A 66 2.23 13.26 -1.78
CA GLU A 66 1.78 13.47 -3.15
C GLU A 66 2.01 14.91 -3.60
N LEU A 67 1.64 15.89 -2.76
CA LEU A 67 1.92 17.32 -3.00
C LEU A 67 3.43 17.61 -3.11
N PHE A 68 4.24 16.97 -2.27
CA PHE A 68 5.69 17.12 -2.30
C PHE A 68 6.29 16.58 -3.60
N LEU A 69 5.89 15.37 -4.00
CA LEU A 69 6.36 14.75 -5.24
C LEU A 69 5.99 15.59 -6.47
N MET A 70 4.82 16.25 -6.47
CA MET A 70 4.45 17.22 -7.52
C MET A 70 5.44 18.38 -7.71
N THR A 71 6.29 18.66 -6.71
CA THR A 71 7.33 19.69 -6.79
C THR A 71 8.70 19.15 -7.21
N VAL A 72 8.87 17.83 -7.24
CA VAL A 72 10.12 17.18 -7.64
C VAL A 72 10.22 17.14 -9.17
N GLU A 73 11.35 17.59 -9.71
CA GLU A 73 11.58 17.61 -11.16
C GLU A 73 11.50 16.20 -11.75
N GLY A 74 10.71 16.04 -12.82
CA GLY A 74 10.48 14.74 -13.47
C GLY A 74 9.35 13.89 -12.86
N TYR A 75 8.62 14.41 -11.86
CA TYR A 75 7.39 13.77 -11.38
C TYR A 75 6.29 13.89 -12.42
N ASP A 76 5.79 12.76 -12.91
CA ASP A 76 4.67 12.70 -13.84
C ASP A 76 3.41 12.25 -13.08
N ALA A 77 2.59 13.22 -12.67
CA ALA A 77 1.29 12.98 -12.03
C ALA A 77 0.33 12.15 -12.91
N LYS A 78 0.62 11.98 -14.21
CA LYS A 78 -0.14 11.16 -15.17
C LYS A 78 0.41 9.77 -15.35
N GLN A 79 1.49 9.37 -14.66
CA GLN A 79 1.68 7.95 -14.46
C GLN A 79 0.64 7.54 -13.43
N PRO A 80 -0.43 6.80 -13.81
CA PRO A 80 -1.01 5.91 -12.83
C PRO A 80 0.20 5.12 -12.33
N THR A 81 0.63 5.35 -11.09
CA THR A 81 1.22 4.26 -10.34
C THR A 81 0.19 3.17 -10.55
N LYS A 82 0.54 2.15 -11.36
CA LYS A 82 -0.26 0.94 -11.42
C LYS A 82 -0.47 0.65 -9.95
N LYS A 83 -1.69 0.81 -9.43
CA LYS A 83 -2.05 0.19 -8.18
C LYS A 83 -1.61 -1.23 -8.43
N GLU A 84 -0.49 -1.65 -7.84
CA GLU A 84 -0.02 -3.00 -8.04
C GLU A 84 -1.19 -3.83 -7.56
N GLU A 85 -1.91 -4.41 -8.51
CA GLU A 85 -3.07 -5.21 -8.20
C GLU A 85 -2.49 -6.33 -7.36
N LEU A 86 -2.83 -6.28 -6.08
CA LEU A 86 -2.42 -7.29 -5.14
C LEU A 86 -3.36 -8.46 -5.37
N TYR A 87 -2.79 -9.65 -5.50
CA TYR A 87 -3.52 -10.88 -5.73
C TYR A 87 -3.46 -11.75 -4.48
N VAL A 88 -4.44 -12.62 -4.36
CA VAL A 88 -4.48 -13.73 -3.40
C VAL A 88 -4.90 -15.00 -4.13
N VAL A 89 -4.44 -16.15 -3.64
CA VAL A 89 -4.99 -17.44 -4.06
C VAL A 89 -6.01 -17.86 -3.03
N LEU A 90 -7.24 -18.09 -3.46
CA LEU A 90 -8.32 -18.54 -2.61
C LEU A 90 -8.50 -20.04 -2.78
N VAL A 91 -8.70 -20.75 -1.67
CA VAL A 91 -9.05 -22.16 -1.61
C VAL A 91 -10.49 -22.31 -1.12
N ARG A 92 -11.25 -23.22 -1.74
CA ARG A 92 -12.57 -23.61 -1.26
C ARG A 92 -12.43 -24.78 -0.30
N LEU A 93 -12.54 -24.50 0.99
CA LEU A 93 -12.66 -25.54 2.02
C LEU A 93 -14.13 -25.95 2.14
N ILE A 94 -14.39 -27.16 2.67
CA ILE A 94 -15.71 -27.81 2.76
C ILE A 94 -16.82 -26.78 3.08
N GLY A 95 -17.64 -26.47 2.07
CA GLY A 95 -18.58 -25.34 2.07
C GLY A 95 -18.53 -24.54 0.77
N HIS A 96 -19.35 -23.49 0.68
CA HIS A 96 -19.36 -22.54 -0.44
C HIS A 96 -18.40 -21.34 -0.22
N GLU A 97 -17.58 -21.38 0.83
CA GLU A 97 -16.73 -20.28 1.26
C GLU A 97 -15.30 -20.40 0.71
N TRP A 98 -14.68 -19.25 0.48
CA TRP A 98 -13.36 -19.12 -0.11
C TRP A 98 -12.41 -18.50 0.92
N TYR A 99 -11.30 -19.17 1.18
CA TYR A 99 -10.33 -18.78 2.19
C TYR A 99 -8.99 -18.43 1.52
N PRO A 100 -8.27 -17.42 2.03
CA PRO A 100 -6.95 -17.08 1.52
C PRO A 100 -5.96 -18.21 1.82
N MET A 101 -5.17 -18.57 0.82
CA MET A 101 -4.14 -19.60 0.91
C MET A 101 -2.77 -18.97 0.80
N THR A 102 -1.86 -19.32 1.72
CA THR A 102 -0.45 -18.90 1.69
C THR A 102 0.46 -20.11 1.50
N GLU A 103 1.71 -19.87 1.08
CA GLU A 103 2.70 -20.96 1.00
C GLU A 103 2.98 -21.63 2.35
N GLU A 104 2.91 -20.87 3.44
CA GLU A 104 3.10 -21.37 4.80
C GLU A 104 2.04 -22.41 5.17
N MET A 105 0.77 -22.15 4.81
CA MET A 105 -0.34 -23.09 5.00
C MET A 105 -0.11 -24.38 4.22
N ILE A 106 0.51 -24.31 3.03
CA ILE A 106 0.87 -25.49 2.24
C ILE A 106 1.98 -26.30 2.92
N SER A 107 2.94 -25.65 3.57
CA SER A 107 4.02 -26.31 4.31
C SER A 107 3.63 -26.82 5.70
N GLY A 108 2.36 -26.74 6.09
CA GLY A 108 1.87 -27.18 7.40
C GLY A 108 2.02 -26.12 8.52
N GLY A 109 2.38 -24.89 8.17
CA GLY A 109 2.38 -23.76 9.09
C GLY A 109 0.96 -23.24 9.36
N LYS A 110 0.73 -22.71 10.55
CA LYS A 110 -0.47 -21.92 10.84
C LYS A 110 -0.19 -20.48 10.42
N SER A 111 -0.83 -20.01 9.36
CA SER A 111 -0.78 -18.61 8.95
C SER A 111 -2.16 -17.99 9.20
N SER A 112 -2.24 -17.03 10.13
CA SER A 112 -3.45 -16.26 10.40
C SER A 112 -3.53 -14.96 9.58
N GLU A 113 -2.52 -14.70 8.76
CA GLU A 113 -2.38 -13.44 8.04
C GLU A 113 -2.63 -13.61 6.55
N VAL A 114 -3.44 -12.70 5.99
CA VAL A 114 -3.67 -12.63 4.56
C VAL A 114 -2.42 -12.04 3.91
N ARG A 115 -1.64 -12.90 3.24
CA ARG A 115 -0.48 -12.44 2.47
C ARG A 115 -0.88 -12.13 1.04
N THR A 116 -0.84 -10.84 0.70
CA THR A 116 -0.99 -10.37 -0.68
C THR A 116 0.29 -10.64 -1.48
N MET A 117 0.14 -10.81 -2.79
CA MET A 117 1.26 -11.12 -3.69
C MET A 117 1.05 -10.50 -5.07
N THR A 118 2.10 -10.50 -5.90
CA THR A 118 2.00 -10.09 -7.30
C THR A 118 1.19 -11.10 -8.12
N GLN A 119 0.73 -10.71 -9.32
CA GLN A 119 0.01 -11.62 -10.20
C GLN A 119 0.83 -12.87 -10.57
N GLU A 120 2.14 -12.71 -10.77
CA GLU A 120 3.03 -13.81 -11.12
C GLU A 120 3.19 -14.80 -9.97
N GLU A 121 3.36 -14.31 -8.74
CA GLU A 121 3.41 -15.13 -7.54
C GLU A 121 2.10 -15.87 -7.31
N ALA A 122 0.96 -15.21 -7.49
CA ALA A 122 -0.35 -15.85 -7.38
C ALA A 122 -0.56 -16.96 -8.40
N LYS A 123 -0.13 -16.75 -9.66
CA LYS A 123 -0.16 -17.79 -10.70
C LYS A 123 0.75 -18.97 -10.35
N LYS A 124 1.97 -18.72 -9.86
CA LYS A 124 2.90 -19.78 -9.44
C LYS A 124 2.31 -20.60 -8.28
N LEU A 125 1.73 -19.93 -7.28
CA LEU A 125 1.10 -20.58 -6.14
C LEU A 125 -0.14 -21.40 -6.56
N TYR A 126 -0.99 -20.84 -7.42
CA TYR A 126 -2.15 -21.54 -7.98
C TYR A 126 -1.72 -22.82 -8.72
N LEU A 127 -0.72 -22.75 -9.60
CA LEU A 127 -0.24 -23.94 -10.32
C LEU A 127 0.33 -25.00 -9.38
N LYS A 128 1.04 -24.59 -8.32
CA LYS A 128 1.56 -25.48 -7.27
C LYS A 128 0.45 -26.15 -6.44
N LEU A 129 -0.68 -25.48 -6.25
CA LEU A 129 -1.86 -26.04 -5.57
C LEU A 129 -2.64 -27.00 -6.48
N CYS A 130 -2.85 -26.63 -7.74
CA CYS A 130 -3.49 -27.45 -8.75
C CYS A 130 -2.73 -28.75 -9.06
N SER A 131 -1.41 -28.79 -8.85
CA SER A 131 -0.64 -30.04 -8.98
C SER A 131 -0.81 -30.99 -7.79
N ARG A 132 -1.36 -30.50 -6.68
CA ARG A 132 -1.58 -31.25 -5.42
C ARG A 132 -3.06 -31.52 -5.12
N GLY A 133 -3.99 -30.91 -5.85
CA GLY A 133 -5.43 -30.98 -5.60
C GLY A 133 -6.25 -30.73 -6.86
N LYS A 134 -7.57 -30.59 -6.74
CA LYS A 134 -8.44 -30.32 -7.89
C LYS A 134 -8.38 -28.83 -8.24
N PRO A 135 -8.14 -28.46 -9.52
CA PRO A 135 -8.10 -27.06 -9.92
C PRO A 135 -9.36 -26.25 -9.58
N SER A 136 -10.52 -26.91 -9.55
CA SER A 136 -11.81 -26.29 -9.18
C SER A 136 -11.89 -25.78 -7.75
N ASP A 137 -10.97 -26.21 -6.89
CA ASP A 137 -10.95 -25.81 -5.47
C ASP A 137 -10.05 -24.60 -5.22
N TYR A 138 -9.42 -24.05 -6.26
CA TYR A 138 -8.52 -22.90 -6.17
C TYR A 138 -8.90 -21.82 -7.17
N ARG A 139 -8.67 -20.55 -6.83
CA ARG A 139 -8.75 -19.43 -7.78
C ARG A 139 -7.80 -18.31 -7.43
N VAL A 140 -7.29 -17.63 -8.44
CA VAL A 140 -6.57 -16.35 -8.28
C VAL A 140 -7.61 -15.23 -8.26
N SER A 141 -7.52 -14.34 -7.27
CA SER A 141 -8.41 -13.18 -7.16
C SER A 141 -7.62 -11.92 -6.85
N ILE A 142 -8.14 -10.77 -7.28
CA ILE A 142 -7.65 -9.47 -6.84
C ILE A 142 -8.06 -9.30 -5.38
N TYR A 143 -7.08 -8.93 -4.54
CA TYR A 143 -7.30 -8.65 -3.13
C TYR A 143 -8.22 -7.45 -2.97
N THR A 144 -9.38 -7.70 -2.38
CA THR A 144 -10.22 -6.68 -1.76
C THR A 144 -10.54 -7.16 -0.35
N PRO A 145 -10.69 -6.26 0.64
CA PRO A 145 -11.11 -6.64 1.99
C PRO A 145 -12.41 -7.46 2.00
N ASP A 146 -13.30 -7.25 1.03
CA ASP A 146 -14.58 -7.97 0.90
C ASP A 146 -14.44 -9.40 0.35
N ASN A 147 -13.35 -9.70 -0.37
CA ASN A 147 -13.10 -11.00 -0.98
C ASN A 147 -12.41 -12.00 -0.02
N VAL A 148 -12.05 -11.56 1.19
CA VAL A 148 -11.33 -12.35 2.17
C VAL A 148 -12.12 -12.35 3.47
N ARG A 149 -12.75 -13.50 3.80
CA ARG A 149 -13.49 -13.72 5.05
C ARG A 149 -12.70 -14.59 6.01
#